data_AF-A4GIE9-F1
#
_entry.id   AF-A4GIE9-F1
#
_cell.length_a   1.000
_cell.length_b   1.000
_cell.length_c   1.000
_cell.angle_alpha   90.00
_cell.angle_beta   90.00
_cell.angle_gamma   90.00
#
_symmetry.space_group_name_H-M   'P 1'
#
loop_
_entity.id
_entity.type
_entity.pdbx_description
1 polymer ?
#
loop_
_entity_poly.entity_id
_entity_poly.type
_entity_poly.pdbx_seq_one_letter_code
_entity_poly.pdbx_strand_id
1 'polypeptide(L)'
;MELPQWHHRPQVKQKGVLDQDAFLRVADQFISLANDRNKKILATELHFALMYAAARYTGHVGKNVVNIEDQDNWITHMTEQFQDMLRENMADPAL
;
A
#
# COMPACT_ATOMS: atom_id res chain seq x y z
N MET A 1 4.30 -8.87 -18.66
CA MET A 1 4.65 -7.53 -18.13
C MET A 1 5.25 -7.75 -16.76
N GLU A 2 6.39 -7.15 -16.45
CA GLU A 2 6.97 -7.26 -15.10
C GLU A 2 6.13 -6.40 -14.15
N LEU A 3 5.76 -6.96 -13.00
CA LEU A 3 4.93 -6.27 -12.01
C LEU A 3 5.79 -5.28 -11.20
N PRO A 4 5.29 -4.06 -10.93
CA PRO A 4 6.09 -3.02 -10.32
C PRO A 4 6.39 -3.32 -8.84
N GLN A 5 7.61 -3.01 -8.40
CA GLN A 5 7.98 -3.05 -6.99
C GLN A 5 7.54 -1.75 -6.27
N TRP A 6 7.20 -1.85 -4.98
CA TRP A 6 6.68 -0.72 -4.21
C TRP A 6 7.74 0.36 -3.93
N HIS A 7 9.02 -0.02 -3.87
CA HIS A 7 10.15 0.90 -3.64
C HIS A 7 10.77 1.43 -4.95
N HIS A 8 10.35 0.92 -6.11
CA HIS A 8 10.77 1.46 -7.41
C HIS A 8 9.98 2.74 -7.69
N ARG A 9 10.55 3.89 -7.29
CA ARG A 9 9.99 5.23 -7.49
C ARG A 9 11.01 6.13 -8.18
N PRO A 10 10.57 7.04 -9.07
CA PRO A 10 11.48 7.97 -9.73
C PRO A 10 12.03 8.98 -8.72
N GLN A 11 13.31 9.31 -8.84
CA GLN A 11 13.97 10.33 -7.99
C GLN A 11 13.52 11.76 -8.33
N VAL A 12 12.97 11.95 -9.54
CA VAL A 12 12.49 13.23 -10.03
C VAL A 12 11.01 13.10 -10.37
N LYS A 13 10.22 14.12 -10.04
CA LYS A 13 8.78 14.17 -10.35
C LYS A 13 8.52 13.90 -11.83
N GLN A 14 7.68 12.91 -12.08
CA GLN A 14 7.13 12.62 -13.40
C GLN A 14 5.60 12.78 -13.34
N LYS A 15 5.02 13.27 -14.43
CA LYS A 15 3.57 13.54 -14.47
C LYS A 15 2.80 12.24 -14.26
N GLY A 16 1.96 12.20 -13.22
CA GLY A 16 1.12 11.04 -12.89
C GLY A 16 1.83 9.91 -12.15
N VAL A 17 3.10 10.08 -11.76
CA VAL A 17 3.88 9.10 -10.98
C VAL A 17 4.34 9.77 -9.69
N LEU A 18 4.12 9.08 -8.56
CA LEU A 18 4.60 9.55 -7.27
C LEU A 18 6.12 9.31 -7.18
N ASP A 19 6.88 10.37 -6.90
CA ASP A 19 8.25 10.22 -6.38
C ASP A 19 8.21 9.66 -4.94
N GLN A 20 9.37 9.35 -4.37
CA GLN A 20 9.46 8.77 -3.03
C GLN A 20 8.77 9.63 -1.97
N ASP A 21 9.04 10.93 -1.94
CA ASP A 21 8.47 11.83 -0.94
C ASP A 21 6.95 11.99 -1.09
N ALA A 22 6.44 12.08 -2.32
CA ALA A 22 5.02 12.17 -2.59
C ALA A 22 4.31 10.87 -2.24
N PHE A 23 4.93 9.71 -2.47
CA PHE A 23 4.41 8.42 -2.07
C PHE A 23 4.21 8.35 -0.55
N LEU A 24 5.26 8.68 0.23
CA LEU A 24 5.19 8.69 1.69
C LEU A 24 4.13 9.68 2.21
N ARG A 25 4.11 10.92 1.69
CA ARG A 25 3.09 11.90 2.10
C ARG A 25 1.66 11.44 1.83
N VAL A 26 1.42 10.73 0.73
CA VAL A 26 0.09 10.17 0.43
C VAL A 26 -0.22 9.00 1.36
N ALA A 27 0.75 8.13 1.64
CA ALA A 27 0.59 7.05 2.61
C ALA A 27 0.22 7.58 4.01
N ASP A 28 0.87 8.66 4.46
CA ASP A 28 0.60 9.31 5.75
C ASP A 28 -0.82 9.84 5.89
N GLN A 29 -1.49 10.17 4.77
CA GLN A 29 -2.90 10.61 4.81
C GLN A 29 -3.83 9.47 5.23
N PHE A 30 -3.55 8.23 4.81
CA PHE A 30 -4.32 7.07 5.26
C PHE A 30 -4.07 6.76 6.74
N ILE A 31 -2.82 6.92 7.21
CA ILE A 31 -2.46 6.79 8.62
C ILE A 31 -3.17 7.88 9.45
N SER A 32 -3.18 9.12 8.97
CA SER A 32 -3.87 10.24 9.63
C SER A 32 -5.37 9.97 9.78
N LEU A 33 -6.00 9.41 8.75
CA LEU A 33 -7.40 8.99 8.82
C LEU A 33 -7.60 7.85 9.84
N ALA A 34 -6.73 6.84 9.85
CA ALA A 34 -6.79 5.75 10.81
C ALA A 34 -6.63 6.28 12.26
N ASN A 35 -5.70 7.20 12.50
CA ASN A 35 -5.48 7.85 13.78
C ASN A 35 -6.70 8.66 14.26
N ASP A 36 -7.38 9.36 13.35
CA ASP A 36 -8.62 10.05 13.71
C ASP A 36 -9.74 9.07 14.13
N ARG A 37 -9.84 7.92 13.45
CA ARG A 37 -10.79 6.86 13.80
C ARG A 37 -10.43 6.13 15.09
N ASN A 38 -9.13 5.99 15.39
CA ASN A 38 -8.62 5.30 16.58
C ASN A 38 -9.04 5.96 17.91
N LYS A 39 -9.47 7.23 17.86
CA LYS A 39 -10.10 7.92 18.99
C LYS A 39 -11.39 7.23 19.48
N LYS A 40 -12.01 6.38 18.65
CA LYS A 40 -13.31 5.74 18.93
C LYS A 40 -13.34 4.23 18.67
N ILE A 41 -12.38 3.69 17.94
CA ILE A 41 -12.31 2.28 17.53
C ILE A 41 -10.96 1.73 17.95
N LEU A 42 -10.90 0.50 18.44
CA LEU A 42 -9.63 -0.12 18.85
C LEU A 42 -8.65 -0.21 17.67
N ALA A 43 -7.38 0.08 17.94
CA ALA A 43 -6.31 -0.04 16.94
C ALA A 43 -6.22 -1.44 16.34
N THR A 44 -6.47 -2.49 17.14
CA THR A 44 -6.51 -3.90 16.71
C THR A 44 -7.60 -4.16 15.67
N GLU A 45 -8.72 -3.46 15.72
CA GLU A 45 -9.78 -3.56 14.70
C GLU A 45 -9.46 -2.70 13.48
N LEU A 46 -8.92 -1.50 13.71
CA LEU A 46 -8.63 -0.55 12.65
C LEU A 46 -7.53 -1.03 11.71
N HIS A 47 -6.49 -1.70 12.19
CA HIS A 47 -5.45 -2.19 11.29
C HIS A 47 -6.00 -3.28 10.35
N PHE A 48 -6.91 -4.14 10.81
CA PHE A 48 -7.58 -5.11 9.94
C PHE A 48 -8.53 -4.42 8.95
N ALA A 49 -9.24 -3.39 9.38
CA ALA A 49 -10.08 -2.59 8.46
C ALA A 49 -9.23 -1.92 7.37
N LEU A 50 -8.07 -1.36 7.73
CA LEU A 50 -7.13 -0.76 6.78
C LEU A 50 -6.55 -1.81 5.81
N MET A 51 -6.16 -2.99 6.33
CA MET A 51 -5.66 -4.09 5.52
C MET A 51 -6.72 -4.58 4.51
N TYR A 52 -7.97 -4.70 4.95
CA TYR A 52 -9.08 -5.07 4.06
C TYR A 52 -9.37 -3.98 3.01
N ALA A 53 -9.31 -2.71 3.39
CA ALA A 53 -9.47 -1.60 2.46
C ALA A 53 -8.37 -1.59 1.38
N ALA A 54 -7.12 -1.82 1.77
CA ALA A 54 -5.99 -1.96 0.86
C ALA A 54 -6.21 -3.14 -0.11
N ALA A 55 -6.62 -4.30 0.39
CA ALA A 55 -6.92 -5.47 -0.44
C ALA A 55 -8.03 -5.19 -1.48
N ARG A 56 -9.10 -4.49 -1.09
CA ARG A 56 -10.18 -4.08 -2.00
C ARG A 56 -9.68 -3.14 -3.09
N TYR A 57 -8.86 -2.16 -2.74
CA TYR A 57 -8.32 -1.21 -3.71
C TYR A 57 -7.34 -1.90 -4.67
N THR A 58 -6.45 -2.76 -4.16
CA THR A 58 -5.55 -3.58 -4.97
C THR A 58 -6.31 -4.50 -5.94
N GLY A 59 -7.40 -5.12 -5.48
CA GLY A 59 -8.27 -5.93 -6.34
C GLY A 59 -8.96 -5.11 -7.43
N HIS A 60 -9.42 -3.89 -7.12
CA HIS A 60 -9.97 -2.97 -8.11
C HIS A 60 -8.93 -2.56 -9.15
N VAL A 61 -7.70 -2.20 -8.73
CA VAL A 61 -6.63 -1.82 -9.65
C VAL A 61 -6.28 -2.99 -10.57
N GLY A 62 -6.06 -4.19 -10.02
CA GLY A 62 -5.73 -5.37 -10.82
C GLY A 62 -6.82 -5.72 -11.84
N LYS A 63 -8.09 -5.76 -11.40
CA LYS A 63 -9.21 -6.19 -12.26
C LYS A 63 -9.67 -5.13 -13.25
N ASN A 64 -9.79 -3.87 -12.82
CA ASN A 64 -10.50 -2.85 -13.58
C ASN A 64 -9.59 -1.78 -14.19
N VAL A 65 -8.39 -1.57 -13.65
CA VAL A 65 -7.47 -0.53 -14.14
C VAL A 65 -6.39 -1.14 -15.03
N VAL A 66 -5.74 -2.19 -14.54
CA VAL A 66 -4.67 -2.90 -15.28
C VAL A 66 -5.23 -4.03 -16.14
N ASN A 67 -6.40 -4.57 -15.78
CA ASN A 67 -7.05 -5.69 -16.45
C ASN A 67 -6.14 -6.95 -16.52
N ILE A 68 -5.64 -7.37 -15.36
CA ILE A 68 -4.78 -8.55 -15.23
C ILE A 68 -5.58 -9.84 -15.52
N GLU A 69 -5.07 -10.65 -16.45
CA GLU A 69 -5.63 -11.96 -16.78
C GLU A 69 -5.26 -13.02 -15.73
N ASP A 70 -3.99 -13.07 -15.31
CA ASP A 70 -3.48 -13.98 -14.28
C ASP A 70 -3.62 -13.36 -12.87
N GLN A 71 -4.78 -13.60 -12.26
CA GLN A 71 -5.11 -13.04 -10.94
C GLN A 71 -4.25 -13.62 -9.81
N ASP A 72 -3.83 -14.88 -9.90
CA ASP A 72 -3.06 -15.54 -8.84
C ASP A 72 -1.63 -14.98 -8.78
N ASN A 73 -1.02 -14.71 -9.93
CA ASN A 73 0.27 -14.03 -9.99
C ASN A 73 0.18 -12.60 -9.43
N TRP A 74 -0.88 -11.85 -9.74
CA TRP A 74 -1.10 -10.51 -9.15
C TRP A 74 -1.27 -10.56 -7.63
N ILE A 75 -2.06 -11.51 -7.13
CA ILE A 75 -2.28 -11.68 -5.69
C ILE A 75 -0.94 -11.99 -5.01
N THR A 76 -0.20 -12.97 -5.52
CA THR A 76 1.12 -13.37 -5.00
C THR A 76 2.05 -12.15 -4.93
N HIS A 77 2.26 -11.47 -6.06
CA HIS A 77 3.11 -10.30 -6.13
C HIS A 77 2.71 -9.22 -5.12
N MET A 78 1.44 -8.86 -5.06
CA MET A 78 0.98 -7.80 -4.16
C MET A 78 1.09 -8.19 -2.67
N THR A 79 0.94 -9.48 -2.34
CA THR A 79 1.20 -9.97 -0.98
C THR A 79 2.67 -9.93 -0.61
N GLU A 80 3.57 -10.23 -1.55
CA GLU A 80 5.02 -10.08 -1.36
C GLU A 80 5.40 -8.62 -1.14
N GLN A 81 4.82 -7.69 -1.92
CA GLN A 81 5.04 -6.25 -1.70
C GLN A 81 4.63 -5.82 -0.28
N PHE A 82 3.47 -6.28 0.20
CA PHE A 82 3.01 -5.98 1.56
C PHE A 82 3.92 -6.59 2.62
N GLN A 83 4.36 -7.83 2.42
CA GLN A 83 5.29 -8.50 3.32
C GLN A 83 6.59 -7.72 3.46
N ASP A 84 7.14 -7.23 2.34
CA ASP A 84 8.38 -6.46 2.35
C ASP A 84 8.21 -5.10 3.05
N MET A 85 7.12 -4.38 2.76
CA MET A 85 6.79 -3.14 3.49
C MET A 85 6.67 -3.39 5.00
N LEU A 86 6.00 -4.48 5.41
CA LEU A 86 5.83 -4.82 6.81
C LEU A 86 7.17 -5.19 7.48
N ARG A 87 8.03 -5.94 6.79
CA ARG A 87 9.39 -6.26 7.27
C ARG A 87 10.21 -4.99 7.51
N GLU A 88 10.17 -4.05 6.57
CA GLU A 88 10.89 -2.77 6.71
C GLU A 88 10.42 -2.00 7.94
N ASN A 89 9.11 -1.86 8.14
CA ASN A 89 8.56 -1.12 9.29
C ASN A 89 8.78 -1.86 10.63
N MET A 90 8.75 -3.20 10.64
CA MET A 90 9.05 -3.97 11.86
C MET A 90 10.54 -3.95 12.23
N ALA A 91 11.42 -3.69 11.25
CA ALA A 91 12.85 -3.54 11.46
C ALA A 91 13.26 -2.11 11.85
N ASP A 92 12.37 -1.12 11.68
CA ASP A 92 12.63 0.26 12.06
C ASP A 92 12.62 0.42 13.58
N PRO A 93 13.76 0.77 14.22
CA PRO A 93 13.83 0.95 15.66
C PRO A 93 13.11 2.21 16.15
N ALA A 94 12.71 3.12 15.26
CA ALA A 94 12.04 4.37 15.58
C ALA A 94 10.51 4.31 15.43
N LEU A 95 9.97 3.16 15.01
CA LEU A 95 8.53 2.93 14.90
C LEU A 95 7.83 2.89 16.27
#